data_AF-A0A7S3MQF9-F1
#
_entry.id   AF-A0A7S3MQF9-F1
#
_cell.length_a   1.000
_cell.length_b   1.000
_cell.length_c   1.000
_cell.angle_alpha   90.00
_cell.angle_beta   90.00
_cell.angle_gamma   90.00
#
_symmetry.space_group_name_H-M   'P 1'
#
loop_
_entity.id
_entity.type
_entity.pdbx_description
1 polymer ?
#
loop_
_entity_poly.entity_id
_entity_poly.type
_entity_poly.pdbx_seq_one_letter_code
_entity_poly.pdbx_strand_id
1 'polypeptide(L)'
;REKQYMLKKEKANDPDVFEYWAHCKKKVLSGKVLQKMKEYDKDNVDQGLVDKMKPILSTAGFSDETLKKAGRAALGIGSWVKAIIEYDQAMKIVKPKQAELKTAQAASDAANKVKEEAEARLAEKEAELKACVDKLDEVQREEKR
;
A
#
# COMPACT_ATOMS: atom_id res chain seq x y z
N ARG A 1 5.69 41.58 28.96
CA ARG A 1 5.17 40.21 28.70
C ARG A 1 3.71 40.21 28.23
N GLU A 2 2.83 41.03 28.80
CA GLU A 2 1.40 41.08 28.40
C GLU A 2 1.17 41.59 26.97
N LYS A 3 2.00 42.52 26.46
CA LYS A 3 1.91 42.99 25.06
C LYS A 3 2.11 41.89 24.00
N GLN A 4 2.83 40.81 24.32
CA GLN A 4 3.05 39.67 23.43
C GLN A 4 1.84 38.72 23.38
N TYR A 5 1.03 38.69 24.45
CA TYR A 5 -0.21 37.91 24.49
C TYR A 5 -1.37 38.62 23.78
N MET A 6 -1.39 39.95 23.78
CA MET A 6 -2.40 40.74 23.05
C MET A 6 -2.22 40.65 21.52
N LEU A 7 -0.97 40.59 21.03
CA LEU A 7 -0.66 40.45 19.59
C LEU A 7 -1.08 39.09 18.98
N LYS A 8 -1.26 38.05 19.81
CA LYS A 8 -1.76 36.74 19.36
C LYS A 8 -3.28 36.66 19.30
N LYS A 9 -3.99 37.51 20.04
CA LYS A 9 -5.47 37.54 20.06
C LYS A 9 -6.04 38.34 18.88
N GLU A 10 -5.24 39.22 18.28
CA GLU A 10 -5.64 40.09 17.16
C GLU A 10 -5.55 39.39 15.78
N LYS A 11 -4.71 38.36 15.63
CA LYS A 11 -4.61 37.56 14.39
C LYS A 11 -5.76 36.55 14.19
N ALA A 12 -6.80 36.62 15.01
CA ALA A 12 -8.05 35.89 14.76
C ALA A 12 -8.93 36.59 13.70
N ASN A 13 -8.56 37.80 13.27
CA ASN A 13 -9.30 38.62 12.30
C ASN A 13 -8.44 38.94 11.06
N ASP A 14 -7.73 37.94 10.55
CA ASP A 14 -7.02 38.02 9.27
C ASP A 14 -8.04 37.82 8.13
N PRO A 15 -8.29 38.82 7.25
CA PRO A 15 -9.32 38.73 6.21
C PRO A 15 -9.12 37.54 5.27
N ASP A 16 -7.87 37.09 5.09
CA ASP A 16 -7.51 35.94 4.25
C ASP A 16 -8.05 34.60 4.83
N VAL A 17 -8.08 34.44 6.15
CA VAL A 17 -8.63 33.24 6.81
C VAL A 17 -10.15 33.16 6.64
N PHE A 18 -10.83 34.32 6.68
CA PHE A 18 -12.28 34.38 6.51
C PHE A 18 -12.69 34.08 5.06
N GLU A 19 -11.90 34.56 4.09
CA GLU A 19 -12.06 34.22 2.67
C GLU A 19 -11.76 32.74 2.41
N TYR A 20 -10.69 32.20 3.01
CA TYR A 20 -10.34 30.78 2.88
C TYR A 20 -11.44 29.88 3.44
N TRP A 21 -12.02 30.22 4.60
CA TRP A 21 -13.15 29.49 5.16
C TRP A 21 -14.39 29.54 4.26
N ALA A 22 -14.75 30.72 3.75
CA ALA A 22 -15.88 30.87 2.83
C ALA A 22 -15.68 30.06 1.54
N HIS A 23 -14.46 30.06 1.00
CA HIS A 23 -14.08 29.26 -0.17
C HIS A 23 -14.16 27.75 0.10
N CYS A 24 -13.57 27.28 1.21
CA CYS A 24 -13.61 25.89 1.63
C CYS A 24 -15.05 25.40 1.86
N LYS A 25 -15.89 26.20 2.52
CA LYS A 25 -17.30 25.86 2.74
C LYS A 25 -18.05 25.67 1.42
N LYS A 26 -17.79 26.51 0.42
CA LYS A 26 -18.45 26.43 -0.89
C LYS A 26 -17.91 25.29 -1.77
N LYS A 27 -16.59 25.08 -1.78
CA LYS A 27 -15.92 24.14 -2.72
C LYS A 27 -15.73 22.73 -2.15
N VAL A 28 -15.33 22.65 -0.88
CA VAL A 28 -14.96 21.40 -0.20
C VAL A 28 -16.19 20.81 0.48
N LEU A 29 -16.87 21.57 1.34
CA LEU A 29 -18.05 21.11 2.09
C LEU A 29 -19.37 21.16 1.29
N SER A 30 -19.27 21.22 -0.04
CA SER A 30 -20.44 21.05 -0.93
C SER A 30 -21.08 19.66 -0.74
N GLY A 31 -22.33 19.48 -1.17
CA GLY A 31 -23.06 18.20 -1.06
C GLY A 31 -22.40 16.98 -1.73
N LYS A 32 -21.29 17.17 -2.46
CA LYS A 32 -20.50 16.11 -3.12
C LYS A 32 -19.18 15.77 -2.40
N VAL A 33 -18.96 16.28 -1.19
CA VAL A 33 -17.69 16.04 -0.45
C VAL A 33 -17.36 14.55 -0.32
N LEU A 34 -18.34 13.72 0.04
CA LEU A 34 -18.16 12.28 0.22
C LEU A 34 -17.82 11.56 -1.09
N GLN A 35 -18.41 11.99 -2.20
CA GLN A 35 -18.09 11.43 -3.52
C GLN A 35 -16.64 11.74 -3.88
N LYS A 36 -16.21 12.99 -3.72
CA LYS A 36 -14.83 13.41 -3.96
C LYS A 36 -13.82 12.67 -3.08
N MET A 37 -14.16 12.39 -1.83
CA MET A 37 -13.31 11.63 -0.91
C MET A 37 -13.17 10.15 -1.32
N LYS A 38 -14.21 9.57 -1.93
CA LYS A 38 -14.19 8.18 -2.43
C LYS A 38 -13.42 8.03 -3.74
N GLU A 39 -13.58 9.00 -4.64
CA GLU A 39 -12.93 9.03 -5.95
C GLU A 39 -11.49 9.56 -5.90
N TYR A 40 -11.03 9.98 -4.72
CA TYR A 40 -9.69 10.53 -4.54
C TYR A 40 -8.61 9.49 -4.83
N ASP A 41 -7.66 9.86 -5.69
CA ASP A 41 -6.49 9.05 -6.00
C ASP A 41 -5.49 9.07 -4.83
N LYS A 42 -5.69 8.13 -3.90
CA LYS A 42 -4.81 7.90 -2.74
C LYS A 42 -3.41 7.38 -3.13
N ASP A 43 -3.22 6.91 -4.36
CA ASP A 43 -1.97 6.29 -4.82
C ASP A 43 -0.98 7.33 -5.39
N ASN A 44 -1.47 8.54 -5.70
CA ASN A 44 -0.72 9.66 -6.26
C ASN A 44 -0.94 10.97 -5.49
N VAL A 45 -0.66 10.95 -4.19
CA VAL A 45 -0.76 12.15 -3.34
C VAL A 45 0.50 13.01 -3.50
N ASP A 46 0.34 14.32 -3.68
CA ASP A 46 1.46 15.26 -3.75
C ASP A 46 2.25 15.27 -2.43
N GLN A 47 3.57 15.08 -2.53
CA GLN A 47 4.42 14.98 -1.35
C GLN A 47 4.49 16.29 -0.56
N GLY A 48 4.47 17.43 -1.26
CA GLY A 48 4.48 18.75 -0.64
C GLY A 48 3.20 19.01 0.18
N LEU A 49 2.05 18.49 -0.26
CA LEU A 49 0.82 18.50 0.51
C LEU A 49 0.93 17.65 1.78
N VAL A 50 1.44 16.42 1.66
CA VAL A 50 1.62 15.51 2.81
C VAL A 50 2.53 16.14 3.87
N ASP A 51 3.64 16.74 3.46
CA ASP A 51 4.60 17.33 4.39
C ASP A 51 4.06 18.60 5.08
N LYS A 52 3.21 19.38 4.41
CA LYS A 52 2.48 20.49 5.03
C LYS A 52 1.41 20.04 6.01
N MET A 53 0.77 18.90 5.76
CA MET A 53 -0.34 18.39 6.58
C MET A 53 0.13 17.63 7.84
N LYS A 54 1.28 16.96 7.81
CA LYS A 54 1.87 16.27 8.97
C LYS A 54 1.88 17.12 10.26
N PRO A 55 2.43 18.35 10.29
CA PRO A 55 2.45 19.14 11.52
C PRO A 55 1.05 19.55 11.99
N ILE A 56 0.10 19.73 11.06
CA ILE A 56 -1.30 20.05 11.37
C ILE A 56 -1.97 18.85 12.05
N LEU A 57 -1.77 17.64 11.54
CA LEU A 57 -2.30 16.41 12.13
C LEU A 57 -1.67 16.08 13.50
N SER A 58 -0.40 16.45 13.73
CA SER A 58 0.27 16.27 15.01
C SER A 58 -0.10 17.32 16.07
N THR A 59 -0.85 18.36 15.70
CA THR A 59 -1.27 19.40 16.64
C THR A 59 -2.39 18.87 17.55
N ALA A 60 -2.37 19.22 18.85
CA ALA A 60 -3.37 18.76 19.82
C ALA A 60 -4.83 19.08 19.44
N GLY A 61 -5.06 20.11 18.62
CA GLY A 61 -6.37 20.47 18.07
C GLY A 61 -6.94 19.47 17.06
N PHE A 62 -6.11 18.55 16.54
CA PHE A 62 -6.50 17.50 15.59
C PHE A 62 -6.63 16.12 16.26
N SER A 63 -6.78 16.10 17.58
CA SER A 63 -7.11 14.89 18.33
C SER A 63 -8.57 14.46 18.10
N ASP A 64 -8.81 13.16 18.10
CA ASP A 64 -10.15 12.58 17.91
C ASP A 64 -11.16 13.13 18.93
N GLU A 65 -10.73 13.40 20.17
CA GLU A 65 -11.57 14.02 21.19
C GLU A 65 -11.99 15.45 20.83
N THR A 66 -11.08 16.24 20.28
CA THR A 66 -11.34 17.62 19.86
C THR A 66 -12.25 17.64 18.62
N LEU A 67 -11.98 16.77 17.66
CA LEU A 67 -12.81 16.63 16.46
C LEU A 67 -14.21 16.13 16.77
N LYS A 68 -14.35 15.19 17.72
CA LYS A 68 -15.64 14.69 18.19
C LYS A 68 -16.47 15.79 18.88
N LYS A 69 -15.82 16.68 19.63
CA LYS A 69 -16.46 17.88 20.21
C LYS A 69 -16.94 18.86 19.13
N ALA A 70 -16.22 18.97 18.01
CA ALA A 70 -16.62 19.80 16.87
C ALA A 70 -17.77 19.18 16.05
N GLY A 71 -17.86 17.84 15.99
CA GLY A 71 -18.99 17.11 15.44
C GLY A 71 -18.63 15.81 14.75
N ARG A 72 -19.61 14.91 14.60
CA ARG A 72 -19.41 13.59 13.96
C ARG A 72 -18.88 13.69 12.52
N ALA A 73 -19.38 14.65 11.75
CA ALA A 73 -18.90 14.88 10.39
C ALA A 73 -17.45 15.39 10.35
N ALA A 74 -17.06 16.26 11.30
CA ALA A 74 -15.70 16.77 11.41
C ALA A 74 -14.71 15.64 11.78
N LEU A 75 -15.12 14.75 12.70
CA LEU A 75 -14.36 13.54 13.02
C LEU A 75 -14.17 12.63 11.78
N GLY A 76 -15.22 12.40 11.00
CA GLY A 76 -15.14 11.58 9.79
C GLY A 76 -14.19 12.15 8.74
N ILE A 77 -14.24 13.46 8.50
CA ILE A 77 -13.34 14.13 7.56
C ILE A 77 -11.89 14.10 8.08
N GLY A 78 -11.68 14.41 9.37
CA GLY A 78 -10.34 14.39 9.97
C GLY A 78 -9.69 13.00 9.96
N SER A 79 -10.47 11.97 10.28
CA SER A 79 -10.02 10.57 10.22
C SER A 79 -9.67 10.15 8.78
N TRP A 80 -10.45 10.56 7.79
CA TRP A 80 -10.12 10.30 6.38
C TRP A 80 -8.80 10.96 5.96
N VAL A 81 -8.56 12.23 6.31
CA VAL A 81 -7.30 12.92 5.98
C VAL A 81 -6.10 12.19 6.62
N LYS A 82 -6.24 11.77 7.88
CA LYS A 82 -5.21 10.99 8.58
C LYS A 82 -4.94 9.66 7.86
N ALA A 83 -5.98 8.93 7.49
CA ALA A 83 -5.86 7.67 6.77
C ALA A 83 -5.15 7.83 5.40
N ILE A 84 -5.41 8.90 4.66
CA ILE A 84 -4.73 9.17 3.37
C ILE A 84 -3.22 9.39 3.58
N ILE A 85 -2.82 10.13 4.61
CA ILE A 85 -1.41 10.41 4.87
C ILE A 85 -0.67 9.17 5.37
N GLU A 86 -1.29 8.39 6.26
CA GLU A 86 -0.73 7.11 6.71
C GLU A 86 -0.65 6.09 5.57
N TYR A 87 -1.62 6.08 4.65
CA TYR A 87 -1.60 5.24 3.45
C TYR A 87 -0.40 5.55 2.55
N ASP A 88 -0.14 6.82 2.24
CA ASP A 88 1.02 7.23 1.44
C ASP A 88 2.35 6.73 2.06
N GLN A 89 2.49 6.86 3.38
CA GLN A 89 3.67 6.36 4.11
C GLN A 89 3.80 4.84 4.03
N ALA A 90 2.70 4.10 4.20
CA ALA A 90 2.69 2.65 4.08
C ALA A 90 3.03 2.21 2.65
N MET A 91 2.48 2.87 1.63
CA MET A 91 2.71 2.52 0.24
C MET A 91 4.16 2.71 -0.21
N LYS A 92 4.89 3.67 0.37
CA LYS A 92 6.35 3.81 0.13
C LYS A 92 7.14 2.58 0.57
N ILE A 93 6.68 1.88 1.59
CA ILE A 93 7.32 0.66 2.10
C ILE A 93 6.81 -0.57 1.35
N VAL A 94 5.51 -0.58 0.98
CA VAL A 94 4.84 -1.73 0.38
C VAL A 94 5.13 -1.86 -1.11
N LYS A 95 5.15 -0.76 -1.88
CA LYS A 95 5.43 -0.78 -3.33
C LYS A 95 6.74 -1.49 -3.69
N PRO A 96 7.91 -1.20 -3.06
CA PRO A 96 9.14 -1.92 -3.38
C PRO A 96 9.06 -3.41 -3.01
N LYS A 97 8.48 -3.75 -1.87
CA LYS A 97 8.32 -5.15 -1.44
C LYS A 97 7.41 -5.95 -2.37
N GLN A 98 6.34 -5.35 -2.87
CA GLN A 98 5.47 -5.99 -3.85
C GLN A 98 6.18 -6.24 -5.18
N ALA A 99 7.01 -5.29 -5.63
CA ALA A 99 7.79 -5.45 -6.85
C ALA A 99 8.85 -6.57 -6.72
N GLU A 100 9.54 -6.62 -5.57
CA GLU A 100 10.49 -7.67 -5.25
C GLU A 100 9.80 -9.04 -5.16
N LEU A 101 8.67 -9.13 -4.46
CA LEU A 101 7.86 -10.34 -4.35
C LEU A 101 7.43 -10.85 -5.73
N LYS A 102 6.95 -9.97 -6.61
CA LYS A 102 6.55 -10.34 -7.98
C LYS A 102 7.73 -10.92 -8.78
N THR A 103 8.92 -10.35 -8.59
CA THR A 103 10.15 -10.81 -9.26
C THR A 103 10.59 -12.17 -8.74
N ALA A 104 10.62 -12.34 -7.41
CA ALA A 104 10.97 -13.61 -6.77
C ALA A 104 9.97 -14.72 -7.12
N GLN A 105 8.67 -14.42 -7.13
CA GLN A 105 7.63 -15.37 -7.54
C GLN A 105 7.82 -15.81 -8.99
N ALA A 106 8.05 -14.88 -9.91
CA ALA A 106 8.31 -15.20 -11.32
C ALA A 106 9.56 -16.09 -11.48
N ALA A 107 10.63 -15.83 -10.71
CA ALA A 107 11.83 -16.67 -10.71
C ALA A 107 11.56 -18.08 -10.15
N SER A 108 10.78 -18.17 -9.06
CA SER A 108 10.39 -19.46 -8.48
C SER A 108 9.52 -20.28 -9.43
N ASP A 109 8.55 -19.64 -10.09
CA ASP A 109 7.67 -20.31 -11.06
C ASP A 109 8.47 -20.84 -12.26
N ALA A 110 9.45 -20.07 -12.73
CA ALA A 110 10.36 -20.52 -13.79
C ALA A 110 11.23 -21.70 -13.33
N ALA A 111 11.80 -21.64 -12.12
CA ALA A 111 12.61 -22.72 -11.57
C ALA A 111 11.81 -24.01 -11.37
N ASN A 112 10.56 -23.91 -10.92
CA ASN A 112 9.67 -25.05 -10.75
C ASN A 112 9.35 -25.73 -12.08
N LYS A 113 9.12 -24.97 -13.15
CA LYS A 113 8.93 -25.54 -14.50
C LYS A 113 10.15 -26.33 -14.97
N VAL A 114 11.35 -25.77 -14.80
CA VAL A 114 12.60 -26.47 -15.17
C VAL A 114 12.77 -27.75 -14.35
N LYS A 115 12.42 -27.70 -13.06
CA LYS A 115 12.46 -28.87 -12.19
C LYS A 115 11.49 -29.96 -12.66
N GLU A 116 10.24 -29.60 -12.96
CA GLU A 116 9.22 -30.54 -13.47
C GLU A 116 9.66 -31.20 -14.78
N GLU A 117 10.23 -30.41 -15.71
CA GLU A 117 10.79 -30.93 -16.96
C GLU A 117 11.97 -31.90 -16.72
N ALA A 118 12.85 -31.57 -15.78
CA ALA A 118 13.98 -32.42 -15.42
C ALA A 118 13.53 -33.73 -14.75
N GLU A 119 12.54 -33.68 -13.85
CA GLU A 119 11.96 -34.85 -13.20
C GLU A 119 11.25 -35.76 -14.21
N ALA A 120 10.53 -35.20 -15.18
CA ALA A 120 9.90 -35.97 -16.26
C ALA A 120 10.95 -36.70 -17.12
N ARG A 121 12.04 -36.02 -17.49
CA ARG A 121 13.14 -36.61 -18.25
C ARG A 121 13.88 -37.69 -17.44
N LEU A 122 14.05 -37.50 -16.13
CA LEU A 122 14.67 -38.49 -15.27
C LEU A 122 13.82 -39.76 -15.21
N ALA A 123 12.50 -39.64 -15.03
CA ALA A 123 11.57 -40.76 -15.00
C ALA A 123 11.58 -41.57 -16.31
N GLU A 124 11.65 -40.89 -17.47
CA GLU A 124 11.79 -41.54 -18.78
C GLU A 124 13.09 -42.38 -18.85
N LYS A 125 14.21 -41.79 -18.43
CA LYS A 125 15.51 -42.48 -18.46
C LYS A 125 15.62 -43.63 -17.48
N GLU A 126 15.01 -43.51 -16.31
CA GLU A 126 14.90 -44.61 -15.34
C GLU A 126 14.07 -45.77 -15.91
N ALA A 127 12.99 -45.49 -16.63
CA ALA A 127 12.17 -46.51 -17.29
C ALA A 127 12.93 -47.21 -18.43
N GLU A 128 13.67 -46.46 -19.25
CA GLU A 128 14.54 -47.02 -20.29
C GLU A 128 15.64 -47.91 -19.72
N LEU A 129 16.32 -47.45 -18.66
CA LEU A 129 17.38 -48.20 -18.01
C LEU A 129 16.85 -49.50 -17.41
N LYS A 130 15.71 -49.44 -16.73
CA LYS A 130 15.05 -50.63 -16.19
C LYS A 130 14.74 -51.64 -17.29
N ALA A 131 14.14 -51.20 -18.40
CA ALA A 131 13.84 -52.07 -19.52
C ALA A 131 15.11 -52.68 -20.17
N CYS A 132 16.23 -51.96 -20.18
CA CYS A 132 17.51 -52.46 -20.68
C CYS A 132 18.11 -53.51 -19.73
N VAL A 133 18.07 -53.27 -18.43
CA VAL A 133 18.54 -54.21 -17.40
C VAL A 133 17.70 -55.50 -17.42
N ASP A 134 16.37 -55.39 -17.47
CA ASP A 134 15.47 -56.55 -17.52
C ASP A 134 15.78 -57.46 -18.73
N LYS A 135 16.04 -56.87 -19.91
CA LYS A 135 16.43 -57.62 -21.12
C LYS A 135 17.78 -58.28 -20.99
N LEU A 136 18.75 -57.60 -20.39
CA LEU A 136 20.11 -58.12 -20.22
C LEU A 136 20.10 -59.31 -19.25
N ASP A 137 19.32 -59.22 -18.17
CA ASP A 137 19.10 -60.31 -17.22
C ASP A 137 18.39 -61.52 -17.86
N GLU A 138 17.45 -61.28 -18.79
CA GLU A 138 16.78 -62.35 -19.53
C GLU A 138 17.75 -63.09 -20.46
N VAL A 139 18.52 -62.36 -21.27
CA VAL A 139 19.54 -62.95 -22.15
C VAL A 139 20.60 -63.72 -21.36
N GLN A 140 21.06 -63.18 -20.22
CA GLN A 140 22.01 -63.89 -19.36
C GLN A 140 21.44 -65.16 -18.72
N ARG A 141 20.13 -65.22 -18.47
CA ARG A 141 19.47 -66.46 -18.01
C ARG A 141 19.38 -67.50 -19.12
N GLU A 142 19.15 -67.07 -20.36
CA GLU A 142 19.14 -67.95 -21.53
C GLU A 142 20.53 -68.53 -21.81
N GLU A 143 21.60 -67.73 -21.77
CA GLU A 143 22.98 -68.22 -21.99
C GLU A 143 23.46 -69.22 -20.92
N LYS A 144 22.94 -69.14 -19.70
CA LYS A 144 23.30 -70.06 -18.60
C LYS A 144 22.46 -71.34 -18.58
N ARG A 145 21.50 -71.49 -19.48
CA ARG A 145 20.55 -72.61 -19.53
C ARG A 145 20.97 -73.68 -20.54
#